data_AF-A0A920NPP6-F1
#
_entry.id   AF-A0A920NPP6-F1
#
_cell.length_a   1.000
_cell.length_b   1.000
_cell.length_c   1.000
_cell.angle_alpha   90.00
_cell.angle_beta   90.00
_cell.angle_gamma   90.00
#
_symmetry.space_group_name_H-M   'P 1'
#
loop_
_entity.id
_entity.type
_entity.pdbx_description
1 polymer ?
#
loop_
_entity_poly.entity_id
_entity_poly.type
_entity_poly.pdbx_seq_one_letter_code
_entity_poly.pdbx_strand_id
1 'polypeptide(L)' 'MNTNFDMHMIFPDTMDRLLTEGGFSINDKYGDYDKTPLGPESHLQIYFWGK' A
#
# COMPACT_ATOMS: atom_id res chain seq x y z
N MET A 1 11.27 -25.67 14.97
CA MET A 1 10.73 -24.97 13.79
C MET A 1 11.12 -23.51 13.93
N ASN A 2 12.05 -23.01 13.12
CA ASN A 2 12.43 -21.59 13.13
C ASN A 2 11.61 -20.87 12.06
N THR A 3 10.55 -20.20 12.48
CA THR A 3 9.82 -19.25 11.64
C THR A 3 10.47 -17.87 11.83
N ASN A 4 11.49 -17.56 11.03
CA ASN A 4 11.99 -16.19 10.94
C ASN A 4 10.99 -15.40 10.09
N PHE A 5 10.10 -14.69 10.77
CA PHE A 5 9.18 -13.76 10.13
C PHE A 5 9.79 -12.36 10.19
N ASP A 6 9.95 -11.73 9.04
CA ASP A 6 10.47 -10.37 8.90
C ASP A 6 9.41 -9.50 8.22
N MET A 7 9.16 -8.33 8.80
CA MET A 7 8.22 -7.35 8.30
C MET A 7 8.96 -6.05 8.01
N HIS A 8 8.86 -5.59 6.77
CA HIS A 8 9.37 -4.30 6.37
C HIS A 8 8.22 -3.35 6.06
N MET A 9 8.30 -2.14 6.61
CA MET A 9 7.44 -1.05 6.19
C MET A 9 7.89 -0.56 4.82
N ILE A 10 6.94 -0.39 3.90
CA ILE A 10 7.16 0.22 2.60
C ILE A 10 6.43 1.57 2.61
N PHE A 11 7.14 2.66 2.33
CA PHE A 11 6.52 3.97 2.27
C PHE A 11 5.53 4.07 1.09
N PRO A 12 4.48 4.90 1.20
CA PRO A 12 3.50 5.09 0.14
C PRO A 12 4.07 5.43 -1.24
N ASP A 13 5.06 6.31 -1.30
CA ASP A 13 5.74 6.66 -2.54
C ASP A 13 6.43 5.45 -3.21
N THR A 14 7.00 4.57 -2.40
CA THR A 14 7.70 3.36 -2.85
C THR A 14 6.69 2.36 -3.41
N MET A 15 5.55 2.18 -2.74
CA MET A 15 4.48 1.30 -3.23
C MET A 15 3.82 1.86 -4.50
N ASP A 16 3.58 3.17 -4.58
CA ASP A 16 3.07 3.84 -5.77
C ASP A 16 3.97 3.56 -6.99
N ARG A 17 5.28 3.68 -6.79
CA ARG A 17 6.29 3.41 -7.82
C ARG A 17 6.29 1.94 -8.24
N LEU A 18 6.31 1.01 -7.29
CA LEU A 18 6.32 -0.44 -7.58
C LEU A 18 5.11 -0.86 -8.43
N LEU A 19 3.93 -0.35 -8.11
CA LEU A 19 2.70 -0.64 -8.86
C LEU A 19 2.74 -0.05 -10.27
N THR A 20 3.14 1.22 -10.38
CA THR A 20 3.19 1.93 -11.66
C THR A 20 4.24 1.34 -12.59
N GLU A 21 5.45 1.04 -12.09
CA GLU A 21 6.52 0.39 -12.86
C GLU A 21 6.15 -1.06 -13.23
N GLY A 22 5.29 -1.71 -12.44
CA GLY A 22 4.69 -3.00 -12.76
C GLY A 22 3.59 -2.94 -13.84
N GLY A 23 3.24 -1.75 -14.32
CA GLY A 23 2.20 -1.54 -15.34
C GLY A 23 0.77 -1.58 -14.78
N PHE A 24 0.59 -1.38 -13.48
CA PHE A 24 -0.74 -1.26 -12.87
C PHE A 24 -1.16 0.22 -12.76
N SER A 25 -2.44 0.46 -12.95
CA SER A 25 -3.07 1.75 -12.61
C SER A 25 -3.56 1.69 -11.17
N ILE A 26 -3.19 2.70 -10.38
CA ILE A 26 -3.70 2.89 -9.02
C ILE A 26 -5.02 3.65 -9.14
N ASN A 27 -6.12 3.01 -8.76
CA ASN A 27 -7.46 3.58 -8.85
C ASN A 27 -7.80 4.38 -7.59
N ASP A 28 -7.49 3.82 -6.41
CA ASP A 28 -7.75 4.45 -5.11
C ASP A 28 -6.70 4.07 -4.06
N LYS A 29 -6.55 4.95 -3.05
CA LYS A 29 -5.69 4.74 -1.87
C LYS A 29 -6.44 5.12 -0.59
N TYR A 30 -6.55 4.18 0.34
CA TYR A 30 -7.25 4.36 1.60
C TYR A 30 -6.37 4.14 2.82
N GLY A 31 -6.68 4.89 3.88
CA GLY A 31 -6.00 4.87 5.17
C GLY A 31 -6.58 3.89 6.18
N ASP A 32 -7.78 3.38 5.90
CA ASP A 32 -8.52 2.44 6.73
C ASP A 32 -9.58 1.65 5.93
N TYR A 33 -10.30 0.76 6.61
CA TYR A 33 -11.35 -0.06 6.02
C TYR A 33 -12.65 0.70 5.72
N ASP A 34 -12.85 1.88 6.31
CA ASP A 34 -13.98 2.77 6.02
C ASP A 34 -13.71 3.63 4.77
N LYS A 35 -12.57 3.40 4.11
CA LYS A 35 -12.13 4.08 2.89
C LYS A 35 -11.85 5.57 3.10
N THR A 36 -11.37 5.97 4.27
CA THR A 36 -10.83 7.33 4.41
C THR A 36 -9.63 7.50 3.48
N PRO A 37 -9.38 8.71 2.95
CA PRO A 37 -8.19 8.96 2.14
C PRO A 37 -6.91 8.56 2.89
N LEU A 38 -5.96 7.94 2.18
CA LEU A 38 -4.63 7.67 2.71
C LEU A 38 -3.91 8.99 3.03
N GLY A 39 -3.43 9.13 4.26
CA GLY A 39 -2.70 10.31 4.74
C GLY A 39 -1.68 9.98 5.82
N PRO A 40 -0.95 10.99 6.34
CA PRO A 40 0.12 10.80 7.31
C PRO A 40 -0.33 10.14 8.62
N GLU A 41 -1.59 10.35 9.01
CA GLU A 41 -2.19 9.80 10.22
C GLU A 41 -2.84 8.42 10.00
N SER A 42 -2.77 7.88 8.78
CA SER A 42 -3.38 6.60 8.47
C SER A 42 -2.61 5.44 9.11
N HIS A 43 -3.36 4.54 9.76
CA HIS A 43 -2.79 3.32 10.35
C HIS A 43 -2.62 2.20 9.32
N LEU A 44 -3.32 2.27 8.18
CA LEU A 44 -3.23 1.32 7.09
C LEU A 44 -2.89 2.01 5.78
N GLN A 45 -2.38 1.22 4.85
CA GLN A 45 -2.08 1.61 3.49
C GLN A 45 -2.76 0.59 2.56
N ILE A 46 -3.95 0.94 2.06
CA ILE A 46 -4.78 0.03 1.25
C ILE A 46 -4.86 0.59 -0.17
N TYR A 47 -4.40 -0.20 -1.15
CA TYR A 47 -4.48 0.16 -2.55
C TYR A 47 -5.54 -0.66 -3.27
N PHE A 48 -6.27 0.03 -4.14
CA PHE A 48 -7.07 -0.60 -5.18
C PHE A 48 -6.39 -0.33 -6.52
N TRP A 49 -5.89 -1.38 -7.16
CA TRP A 49 -5.20 -1.29 -8.45
C TRP A 49 -5.78 -2.28 -9.46
N GLY A 50 -5.54 -2.02 -10.75
CA GLY A 50 -5.95 -2.88 -11.85
C GLY A 50 -5.03 -2.74 -13.06
N LYS A 51 -5.22 -3.63 -14.04
CA LYS A 51 -4.68 -3.47 -15.39
C LYS A 51 -5.69 -2.79 -16.29
#